data_AF-A0A1V5KVF3-F1
#
_entry.id   AF-A0A1V5KVF3-F1
#
_cell.length_a   1.000
_cell.length_b   1.000
_cell.length_c   1.000
_cell.angle_alpha   90.00
_cell.angle_beta   90.00
_cell.angle_gamma   90.00
#
_symmetry.space_group_name_H-M   'P 1'
#
loop_
_entity.id
_entity.type
_entity.pdbx_description
1 polymer ?
#
loop_
_entity_poly.entity_id
_entity_poly.type
_entity_poly.pdbx_seq_one_letter_code
_entity_poly.pdbx_strand_id
1 'polypeptide(L)' 'MEREVAPQVAGVLVVAEGAGDSRIKARLFEATRVALGIDPQRILVLKMERGER' A
#
# COMPACT_ATOMS: atom_id res chain seq x y z
N MET A 1 3.93 18.63 29.45
CA MET A 1 4.54 18.48 28.11
C MET A 1 3.56 17.72 27.26
N GLU A 2 2.98 18.35 26.23
CA GLU A 2 2.10 17.65 25.29
C GLU A 2 2.97 16.92 24.27
N ARG A 3 2.72 15.61 24.08
CA ARG A 3 3.33 14.82 23.02
C ARG A 3 2.35 14.80 21.85
N GLU A 4 2.76 15.35 20.72
CA GLU A 4 2.08 15.06 19.46
C GLU A 4 2.26 13.58 19.13
N VAL A 5 1.15 12.85 19.08
CA VAL A 5 1.13 11.45 18.65
C VAL A 5 0.71 11.43 17.19
N ALA A 6 1.55 10.85 16.33
CA ALA A 6 1.20 10.66 14.94
C ALA A 6 -0.08 9.82 14.81
N PRO A 7 -0.98 10.15 13.86
CA PRO A 7 -2.19 9.39 13.66
C PRO A 7 -1.88 7.95 13.26
N GLN A 8 -2.68 7.00 13.76
CA GLN A 8 -2.55 5.59 13.41
C GLN A 8 -3.04 5.35 11.98
N VAL A 9 -2.22 4.68 11.16
CA VAL A 9 -2.60 4.29 9.80
C VAL A 9 -3.61 3.13 9.86
N ALA A 10 -4.82 3.35 9.36
CA ALA A 10 -5.87 2.32 9.32
C ALA A 10 -5.57 1.21 8.30
N GLY A 11 -4.96 1.56 7.17
CA GLY A 11 -4.54 0.64 6.12
C GLY A 11 -4.01 1.38 4.90
N VAL A 12 -3.52 0.63 3.91
CA VAL A 12 -2.91 1.18 2.70
C VAL A 12 -3.44 0.47 1.46
N LEU A 13 -3.86 1.27 0.48
CA LEU A 13 -4.19 0.84 -0.87
C LEU A 13 -3.11 1.33 -1.85
N VAL A 14 -2.44 0.42 -2.53
CA VAL A 14 -1.49 0.71 -3.60
C VAL A 14 -2.17 0.46 -4.94
N VAL A 15 -2.20 1.48 -5.80
CA VAL A 15 -2.69 1.37 -7.18
C VAL A 15 -1.52 1.64 -8.12
N ALA A 16 -1.18 0.67 -8.97
CA ALA A 16 -0.05 0.80 -9.89
C ALA A 16 -0.32 0.10 -11.22
N GLU A 17 0.19 0.67 -12.33
CA GLU A 17 0.12 0.04 -13.65
C GLU A 17 0.74 -1.37 -13.63
N GLY A 18 1.88 -1.51 -12.97
CA GLY A 18 2.62 -2.77 -12.87
C GLY A 18 1.99 -3.81 -11.95
N ALA A 19 0.96 -3.48 -11.15
CA ALA A 19 0.35 -4.43 -10.21
C ALA A 19 -0.46 -5.57 -10.85
N GLY A 20 -0.54 -5.60 -12.19
CA GLY A 20 -0.98 -6.76 -12.95
C GLY A 20 0.06 -7.90 -13.03
N ASP A 21 1.36 -7.62 -12.91
CA ASP A 21 2.40 -8.66 -12.81
C ASP A 21 2.53 -9.12 -11.35
N SER A 22 2.39 -10.42 -11.09
CA SER A 22 2.43 -10.99 -9.74
C SER A 22 3.73 -10.70 -8.99
N ARG A 23 4.88 -10.63 -9.67
CA ARG A 23 6.18 -10.33 -9.06
C ARG A 23 6.26 -8.85 -8.69
N ILE A 24 5.75 -7.96 -9.52
CA ILE A 24 5.68 -6.53 -9.20
C ILE A 24 4.71 -6.31 -8.03
N LYS A 25 3.54 -6.94 -8.07
CA LYS A 25 2.54 -6.90 -6.99
C LYS A 25 3.13 -7.35 -5.65
N ALA A 26 3.89 -8.44 -5.63
CA ALA A 26 4.58 -8.93 -4.43
C ALA A 26 5.66 -7.95 -3.92
N ARG A 27 6.44 -7.35 -4.83
CA ARG A 27 7.44 -6.34 -4.47
C ARG A 27 6.82 -5.07 -3.90
N LEU A 28 5.71 -4.61 -4.48
CA LEU A 28 4.96 -3.46 -3.97
C LEU A 28 4.40 -3.73 -2.58
N PHE A 29 3.78 -4.89 -2.39
CA PHE A 29 3.27 -5.32 -1.09
C PHE A 29 4.37 -5.30 -0.03
N GLU A 30 5.54 -5.87 -0.34
CA GLU A 30 6.62 -5.91 0.63
C GLU A 30 7.23 -4.54 0.92
N ALA A 31 7.43 -3.72 -0.11
CA ALA A 31 7.92 -2.36 0.07
C ALA A 31 7.00 -1.55 1.00
N THR A 32 5.69 -1.68 0.82
CA THR A 32 4.70 -1.01 1.68
C THR A 32 4.75 -1.51 3.12
N ARG A 33 4.84 -2.82 3.33
CA ARG A 33 4.93 -3.41 4.67
C ARG A 33 6.15 -2.91 5.44
N VAL A 34 7.32 -2.89 4.79
CA VAL A 34 8.58 -2.45 5.41
C VAL A 34 8.60 -0.95 5.65
N ALA A 35 8.21 -0.15 4.66
CA ALA A 35 8.32 1.30 4.74
C ALA A 35 7.37 1.93 5.77
N LEU A 36 6.18 1.34 5.94
CA LEU A 36 5.13 1.91 6.80
C LEU A 36 4.91 1.12 8.09
N GLY A 37 5.55 -0.03 8.26
CA GLY A 37 5.46 -0.84 9.48
C GLY A 37 4.03 -1.30 9.81
N ILE A 38 3.20 -1.50 8.78
CA ILE A 38 1.78 -1.87 8.94
C ILE A 38 1.57 -3.37 8.77
N ASP A 39 0.55 -3.90 9.44
CA ASP A 39 0.20 -5.32 9.35
C ASP A 39 -0.14 -5.74 7.90
N PRO A 40 0.32 -6.93 7.45
CA PRO A 40 0.04 -7.45 6.11
C PRO A 40 -1.44 -7.44 5.72
N GLN A 41 -2.33 -7.74 6.67
CA GLN A 41 -3.79 -7.78 6.47
C GLN A 41 -4.43 -6.41 6.19
N ARG A 42 -3.67 -5.31 6.37
CA ARG A 42 -4.10 -3.92 6.13
C ARG A 42 -3.54 -3.35 4.83
N ILE A 43 -2.91 -4.17 3.99
CA ILE A 43 -2.31 -3.77 2.72
C ILE A 43 -3.09 -4.40 1.57
N LEU A 44 -3.57 -3.56 0.64
CA LEU A 44 -4.19 -4.00 -0.60
C LEU A 44 -3.42 -3.41 -1.79
N VAL A 45 -3.11 -4.26 -2.78
CA VAL A 45 -2.45 -3.83 -4.02
C VAL A 45 -3.37 -4.15 -5.19
N LEU A 46 -3.75 -3.13 -5.96
CA LEU A 46 -4.62 -3.23 -7.12
C LEU A 46 -3.89 -2.74 -8.38
N LYS A 47 -4.22 -3.38 -9.51
CA LYS A 47 -3.82 -2.89 -10.82
C LYS A 47 -4.56 -1.58 -11.09
N MET A 48 -3.85 -0.60 -11.61
CA MET A 48 -4.49 0.62 -12.11
C MET A 48 -5.26 0.30 -13.39
N GLU A 49 -6.56 0.56 -13.38
CA GLU A 49 -7.38 0.58 -14.59
C GLU A 49 -7.32 2.00 -15.19
N ARG A 50 -7.15 2.13 -16.50
CA ARG A 50 -7.28 3.43 -17.17
C ARG A 50 -8.77 3.75 -17.24
N GLY A 51 -9.17 4.88 -16.68
CA GLY A 51 -10.57 5.33 -16.77
C GLY A 51 -11.02 5.34 -18.24
N GLU A 52 -12.18 4.74 -18.49
CA GLU A 52 -12.88 4.84 -19.77
C GLU A 52 -13.08 6.33 -20.07
N ARG A 53 -12.50 6.80 -21.18
CA ARG A 53 -12.71 8.15 -21.70
C ARG A 53 -13.92 8.17 -22.61
#